data_AF-A0A431TKT6-F1
#
_entry.id   AF-A0A431TKT6-F1
#
_cell.length_a   1.000
_cell.length_b   1.000
_cell.length_c   1.000
_cell.angle_alpha   90.00
_cell.angle_beta   90.00
_cell.angle_gamma   90.00
#
_symmetry.space_group_name_H-M   'P 1'
#
loop_
_entity.id
_entity.type
_entity.pdbx_description
1 polymer ?
#
loop_
_entity_poly.entity_id
_entity_poly.type
_entity_poly.pdbx_seq_one_letter_code
_entity_poly.pdbx_strand_id
1 'polypeptide(L)'
;MNPQATAMTLWQAVEALAAQLPFSTQKVGRTLSTTLSDTHAEGGDVFRFFEGTPVRLGDGTELARIDLRIKREGPHPGFLVLELGGRCVPMAEVRQHYANLEITGVPRGRSLDEATTHTATLGWGRLSFGFTERNPDCLAHVAFDPS
;
A
#
# COMPACT_ATOMS: atom_id res chain seq x y z
N MET A 1 -17.31 -15.12 -6.07
CA MET A 1 -15.96 -15.37 -6.59
C MET A 1 -15.04 -15.49 -5.39
N ASN A 2 -14.34 -16.61 -5.22
CA ASN A 2 -13.38 -16.73 -4.13
C ASN A 2 -12.17 -15.83 -4.44
N PRO A 3 -11.72 -14.98 -3.51
CA PRO A 3 -10.48 -14.25 -3.69
C PRO A 3 -9.34 -15.27 -3.89
N GLN A 4 -8.53 -15.08 -4.92
CA GLN A 4 -7.33 -15.89 -5.12
C GLN A 4 -6.42 -15.69 -3.90
N ALA A 5 -6.21 -16.77 -3.12
CA ALA A 5 -5.24 -16.77 -2.05
C ALA A 5 -3.84 -16.87 -2.66
N THR A 6 -3.03 -15.85 -2.44
CA THR A 6 -1.61 -15.87 -2.81
C THR A 6 -0.81 -16.63 -1.75
N ALA A 7 0.27 -17.31 -2.15
CA ALA A 7 1.17 -17.97 -1.21
C ALA A 7 2.08 -17.00 -0.44
N MET A 8 2.06 -15.71 -0.79
CA MET A 8 2.95 -14.69 -0.22
C MET A 8 2.41 -14.15 1.10
N THR A 9 3.30 -13.82 2.02
CA THR A 9 2.98 -13.01 3.21
C THR A 9 2.89 -11.52 2.85
N LEU A 10 2.40 -10.68 3.76
CA LEU A 10 2.43 -9.21 3.59
C LEU A 10 3.84 -8.71 3.25
N TRP A 11 4.84 -9.19 3.99
CA TRP A 11 6.21 -8.71 3.85
C TRP A 11 6.85 -9.13 2.52
N GLN A 12 6.60 -10.36 2.08
CA GLN A 12 7.01 -10.82 0.75
C GLN A 12 6.33 -10.02 -0.36
N ALA A 13 5.05 -9.69 -0.21
CA ALA A 13 4.35 -8.84 -1.17
C ALA A 13 4.95 -7.43 -1.22
N VAL A 14 5.28 -6.83 -0.07
CA VAL A 14 5.91 -5.51 0.01
C VAL A 14 7.27 -5.49 -0.68
N GLU A 15 8.13 -6.47 -0.41
CA GLU A 15 9.44 -6.59 -1.07
C GLU A 15 9.31 -6.83 -2.58
N ALA A 16 8.42 -7.74 -2.99
CA ALA A 16 8.19 -8.04 -4.39
C ALA A 16 7.69 -6.82 -5.17
N LEU A 17 6.80 -6.01 -4.58
CA LEU A 17 6.31 -4.77 -5.17
C LEU A 17 7.43 -3.72 -5.28
N ALA A 18 8.24 -3.53 -4.24
CA ALA A 18 9.38 -2.61 -4.30
C ALA A 18 10.37 -2.97 -5.42
N ALA A 19 10.56 -4.26 -5.69
CA ALA A 19 11.39 -4.74 -6.80
C ALA A 19 10.79 -4.47 -8.21
N GLN A 20 9.52 -4.06 -8.29
CA GLN A 20 8.85 -3.77 -9.56
C GLN A 20 8.95 -2.31 -10.00
N LEU A 21 9.62 -1.44 -9.25
CA LEU A 21 9.76 -0.04 -9.62
C LEU A 21 10.42 0.14 -11.01
N PRO A 22 10.00 1.12 -11.83
CA PRO A 22 8.79 1.94 -11.66
C PRO A 22 7.51 1.11 -11.89
N PHE A 23 6.44 1.46 -11.16
CA PHE A 23 5.17 0.75 -11.17
C PHE A 23 4.42 0.86 -12.50
N SER A 24 3.71 -0.22 -12.83
CA SER A 24 2.69 -0.27 -13.87
C SER A 24 1.57 -1.22 -13.46
N THR A 25 0.39 -1.09 -14.07
CA THR A 25 -0.74 -2.00 -13.81
C THR A 25 -0.34 -3.46 -14.06
N GLN A 26 0.44 -3.74 -15.11
CA GLN A 26 0.91 -5.08 -15.42
C GLN A 26 1.86 -5.64 -14.34
N LYS A 27 2.82 -4.84 -13.87
CA LYS A 27 3.79 -5.30 -12.86
C LYS A 27 3.11 -5.53 -11.50
N VAL A 28 2.27 -4.59 -11.06
CA VAL A 28 1.52 -4.71 -9.79
C VAL A 28 0.54 -5.88 -9.87
N GLY A 29 -0.22 -5.97 -10.97
CA GLY A 29 -1.20 -7.04 -11.19
C GLY A 29 -0.57 -8.44 -11.20
N ARG A 30 0.57 -8.61 -11.89
CA ARG A 30 1.31 -9.88 -11.87
C ARG A 30 1.84 -10.23 -10.49
N THR A 31 2.41 -9.25 -9.79
CA THR A 31 2.98 -9.47 -8.46
C THR A 31 1.92 -9.94 -7.48
N LEU A 32 0.78 -9.26 -7.45
CA LEU A 32 -0.31 -9.56 -6.51
C LEU A 32 -1.31 -10.59 -7.03
N SER A 33 -1.11 -11.12 -8.24
CA SER A 33 -2.07 -11.99 -8.94
C SER A 33 -3.48 -11.38 -8.96
N THR A 34 -3.58 -10.09 -9.29
CA THR A 34 -4.83 -9.32 -9.33
C THR A 34 -4.96 -8.56 -10.65
N THR A 35 -6.16 -8.12 -10.98
CA THR A 35 -6.40 -7.22 -12.11
C THR A 35 -6.62 -5.81 -11.58
N LEU A 36 -5.98 -4.83 -12.21
CA LEU A 36 -6.19 -3.40 -11.91
C LEU A 36 -6.99 -2.76 -13.04
N SER A 37 -8.05 -2.05 -12.67
CA SER A 37 -8.93 -1.33 -13.59
C SER A 37 -8.81 0.17 -13.37
N ASP A 38 -8.85 0.96 -14.44
CA ASP A 38 -8.90 2.42 -14.34
C ASP A 38 -10.21 2.82 -13.65
N THR A 39 -10.14 3.64 -12.61
CA THR A 39 -11.33 4.08 -11.87
C THR A 39 -12.08 5.19 -12.61
N HIS A 40 -11.47 5.76 -13.65
CA HIS A 40 -11.99 6.91 -14.40
C HIS A 40 -12.36 8.10 -13.49
N ALA A 41 -11.67 8.24 -12.35
CA ALA A 41 -11.97 9.29 -11.37
C ALA A 41 -11.88 10.70 -12.00
N GLU A 42 -12.93 11.50 -11.77
CA GLU A 42 -12.99 12.91 -12.19
C GLU A 42 -11.88 13.73 -11.50
N GLY A 43 -11.29 14.69 -12.23
CA GLY A 43 -10.20 15.55 -11.72
C GLY A 43 -8.80 14.93 -11.77
N GLY A 44 -8.64 13.76 -12.38
CA GLY A 44 -7.35 13.09 -12.60
C GLY A 44 -6.51 13.67 -13.72
N ASP A 45 -6.38 15.00 -13.85
CA ASP A 45 -5.66 15.64 -14.97
C ASP A 45 -4.16 15.30 -14.99
N VAL A 46 -3.60 14.99 -13.82
CA VAL A 46 -2.17 14.68 -13.65
C VAL A 46 -1.91 13.17 -13.51
N PHE A 47 -2.80 12.44 -12.85
CA PHE A 47 -2.65 11.00 -12.56
C PHE A 47 -3.85 10.20 -13.05
N ARG A 48 -3.58 8.99 -13.57
CA ARG A 48 -4.56 7.92 -13.71
C ARG A 48 -4.58 7.10 -12.44
N PHE A 49 -5.78 6.79 -11.98
CA PHE A 49 -6.04 6.01 -10.78
C PHE A 49 -6.52 4.64 -11.20
N PHE A 50 -5.89 3.61 -10.64
CA PHE A 50 -6.25 2.23 -10.89
C PHE A 50 -6.55 1.54 -9.58
N GLU A 51 -7.59 0.72 -9.57
CA GLU A 51 -7.99 -0.06 -8.41
C GLU A 51 -7.90 -1.55 -8.71
N GLY A 52 -7.26 -2.29 -7.81
CA GLY A 52 -7.16 -3.74 -7.87
C GLY A 52 -8.27 -4.44 -7.10
N THR A 53 -8.65 -5.64 -7.53
CA THR A 53 -9.56 -6.49 -6.75
C THR A 53 -8.89 -6.96 -5.45
N PRO A 54 -9.64 -7.14 -4.33
CA PRO A 54 -9.08 -7.58 -3.06
C PRO A 54 -8.30 -8.89 -3.16
N VAL A 55 -7.18 -8.99 -2.42
CA VAL A 55 -6.29 -10.16 -2.44
C VAL A 55 -6.10 -10.69 -1.03
N ARG A 56 -6.25 -12.00 -0.83
CA ARG A 56 -5.90 -12.66 0.44
C ARG A 56 -4.46 -13.17 0.36
N LEU A 57 -3.67 -12.84 1.38
CA LEU A 57 -2.28 -13.28 1.52
C LEU A 57 -2.20 -14.57 2.35
N GLY A 58 -1.07 -15.27 2.23
CA GLY A 58 -0.84 -16.58 2.87
C GLY A 58 -0.73 -16.52 4.39
N ASP A 59 -0.46 -15.34 4.96
CA ASP A 59 -0.43 -15.08 6.41
C ASP A 59 -1.77 -14.60 6.98
N GLY A 60 -2.84 -14.63 6.18
CA GLY A 60 -4.19 -14.22 6.57
C GLY A 60 -4.46 -12.72 6.47
N THR A 61 -3.45 -11.90 6.14
CA THR A 61 -3.65 -10.49 5.81
C THR A 61 -4.43 -10.37 4.49
N GLU A 62 -5.26 -9.34 4.39
CA GLU A 62 -6.02 -9.02 3.18
C GLU A 62 -5.56 -7.66 2.66
N LEU A 63 -5.28 -7.58 1.36
CA LEU A 63 -5.19 -6.32 0.65
C LEU A 63 -6.61 -5.95 0.25
N ALA A 64 -7.30 -5.21 1.12
CA ALA A 64 -8.71 -4.86 0.97
C ALA A 64 -8.92 -3.88 -0.19
N ARG A 65 -7.97 -2.97 -0.40
CA ARG A 65 -7.94 -2.05 -1.54
C ARG A 65 -6.51 -1.88 -2.05
N ILE A 66 -6.36 -1.80 -3.36
CA ILE A 66 -5.06 -1.61 -4.03
C ILE A 66 -5.20 -0.39 -4.93
N ASP A 67 -4.64 0.75 -4.53
CA ASP A 67 -4.72 2.05 -5.20
C ASP A 67 -3.40 2.34 -5.89
N LEU A 68 -3.35 2.21 -7.22
CA LEU A 68 -2.18 2.53 -8.02
C LEU A 68 -2.41 3.84 -8.78
N ARG A 69 -1.47 4.77 -8.64
CA ARG A 69 -1.49 6.07 -9.31
C ARG A 69 -0.31 6.18 -10.25
N ILE A 70 -0.59 6.38 -11.52
CA ILE A 70 0.42 6.53 -12.57
C ILE A 70 0.22 7.87 -13.24
N LYS A 71 1.28 8.67 -13.36
CA LYS A 71 1.22 9.97 -14.02
C LYS A 71 0.79 9.80 -15.48
N ARG A 72 -0.05 10.70 -15.99
CA ARG A 72 -0.51 10.66 -17.38
C ARG A 72 0.62 10.94 -18.37
N GLU A 73 1.42 11.94 -18.04
CA GLU A 73 2.50 12.47 -18.89
C GLU A 73 3.78 12.73 -18.08
N GLY A 74 4.92 12.49 -18.71
CA GLY A 74 6.24 12.65 -18.09
C GLY A 74 6.64 11.51 -17.15
N PRO A 75 7.92 11.45 -16.75
CA PRO A 75 8.42 10.39 -15.89
C PRO A 75 7.87 10.55 -14.46
N HIS A 76 7.37 9.45 -13.90
CA HIS A 76 7.04 9.32 -12.48
C HIS A 76 7.08 7.81 -12.13
N PRO A 77 7.73 7.40 -11.02
CA PRO A 77 7.84 5.99 -10.65
C PRO A 77 6.49 5.31 -10.33
N GLY A 78 5.47 6.12 -10.06
CA GLY A 78 4.13 5.68 -9.65
C GLY A 78 3.99 5.70 -8.13
N PHE A 79 2.77 5.78 -7.63
CA PHE A 79 2.46 5.76 -6.20
C PHE A 79 1.46 4.63 -5.93
N LEU A 80 1.69 3.83 -4.90
CA LEU A 80 0.88 2.65 -4.60
C LEU A 80 0.46 2.67 -3.14
N VAL A 81 -0.84 2.52 -2.87
CA VAL A 81 -1.36 2.33 -1.51
C VAL A 81 -2.07 0.98 -1.44
N LEU A 82 -1.73 0.22 -0.41
CA LEU A 82 -2.41 -1.01 -0.03
C LEU A 82 -3.18 -0.74 1.25
N GLU A 83 -4.50 -0.80 1.21
CA GLU A 83 -5.31 -0.83 2.43
C GLU A 83 -5.43 -2.27 2.91
N LEU A 84 -5.23 -2.45 4.21
CA LEU A 84 -5.14 -3.77 4.83
C LEU A 84 -6.42 -4.10 5.60
N GLY A 85 -6.75 -5.40 5.58
CA GLY A 85 -7.76 -6.03 6.42
C GLY A 85 -7.32 -7.44 6.84
N GLY A 86 -8.25 -8.25 7.31
CA GLY A 86 -7.96 -9.61 7.76
C GLY A 86 -7.15 -9.64 9.06
N ARG A 87 -6.00 -10.34 9.06
CA ARG A 87 -5.11 -10.42 10.23
C ARG A 87 -4.58 -9.03 10.61
N CYS A 88 -4.71 -8.68 11.89
CA CYS A 88 -4.09 -7.47 12.44
C CYS A 88 -2.55 -7.59 12.43
N VAL A 89 -1.88 -6.60 11.85
CA VAL A 89 -0.42 -6.46 11.85
C VAL A 89 -0.04 -5.34 12.81
N PRO A 90 0.55 -5.63 13.98
CA PRO A 90 0.88 -4.62 14.98
C PRO A 90 2.17 -3.87 14.63
N MET A 91 2.35 -2.67 15.20
CA MET A 91 3.59 -1.88 15.07
C MET A 91 4.86 -2.67 15.42
N ALA A 92 4.78 -3.57 16.41
CA ALA A 92 5.90 -4.43 16.78
C ALA A 92 6.38 -5.31 15.61
N GLU A 93 5.46 -5.82 14.80
CA GLU A 93 5.78 -6.60 13.60
C GLU A 93 6.36 -5.70 12.50
N VAL A 94 5.80 -4.51 12.27
CA VAL A 94 6.38 -3.54 11.32
C VAL A 94 7.83 -3.23 11.66
N ARG A 95 8.14 -3.02 12.95
CA ARG A 95 9.50 -2.74 13.44
C ARG A 95 10.49 -3.89 13.30
N GLN A 96 10.01 -5.14 13.21
CA GLN A 96 10.88 -6.29 12.92
C GLN A 96 11.39 -6.23 11.47
N HIS A 97 10.60 -5.70 10.55
CA HIS A 97 10.98 -5.54 9.15
C HIS A 97 11.65 -4.20 8.86
N TYR A 98 11.26 -3.14 9.56
CA TYR A 98 11.75 -1.78 9.36
C TYR A 98 12.10 -1.14 10.71
N ALA A 99 13.37 -1.22 11.11
CA ALA A 99 13.82 -0.73 12.41
C ALA A 99 13.84 0.81 12.50
N ASN A 100 14.17 1.49 11.40
CA ASN A 100 14.34 2.94 11.36
C ASN A 100 13.10 3.61 10.75
N LEU A 101 12.13 3.91 11.61
CA LEU A 101 10.87 4.55 11.23
C LEU A 101 10.74 5.94 11.85
N GLU A 102 10.41 6.92 11.02
CA GLU A 102 10.10 8.29 11.44
C GLU A 102 8.59 8.50 11.46
N ILE A 103 8.06 9.26 12.43
CA ILE A 103 6.67 9.69 12.39
C ILE A 103 6.55 10.88 11.44
N THR A 104 5.79 10.73 10.36
CA THR A 104 5.63 11.79 9.33
C THR A 104 4.19 12.21 9.12
N GLY A 105 3.25 11.55 9.79
CA GLY A 105 1.85 11.94 9.86
C GLY A 105 1.33 11.73 11.27
N VAL A 106 0.60 12.70 11.79
CA VAL A 106 -0.09 12.61 13.09
C VAL A 106 -1.55 13.04 12.91
N PRO A 107 -2.50 12.33 13.54
CA PRO A 107 -3.89 12.74 13.60
C PRO A 107 -4.04 14.14 14.21
N ARG A 108 -4.98 14.91 13.70
CA ARG A 108 -5.37 16.24 14.17
C ARG A 108 -6.69 16.20 14.95
N GLY A 109 -7.27 15.02 15.14
CA GLY A 109 -8.48 14.78 15.93
C GLY A 109 -9.76 15.16 15.21
N ARG A 110 -9.78 15.18 13.87
CA ARG A 110 -11.00 15.52 13.11
C ARG A 110 -11.77 14.31 12.60
N SER A 111 -11.13 13.14 12.52
CA SER A 111 -11.76 11.89 12.07
C SER A 111 -11.08 10.67 12.65
N LEU A 112 -11.85 9.58 12.81
CA LEU A 112 -11.31 8.25 13.15
C LEU A 112 -10.50 7.62 11.99
N ASP A 113 -10.63 8.17 10.78
CA ASP A 113 -9.87 7.70 9.62
C ASP A 113 -8.52 8.42 9.45
N GLU A 114 -8.22 9.40 10.33
CA GLU A 114 -6.88 9.95 10.44
C GLU A 114 -5.93 8.88 11.00
N ALA A 115 -4.66 8.94 10.59
CA ALA A 115 -3.67 7.94 10.95
C ALA A 115 -2.39 8.56 11.49
N THR A 116 -1.79 7.87 12.45
CA THR A 116 -0.35 8.04 12.72
C THR A 116 0.41 7.29 11.64
N THR A 117 1.26 8.01 10.89
CA THR A 117 2.04 7.45 9.79
C THR A 117 3.51 7.37 10.18
N HIS A 118 4.05 6.16 10.06
CA HIS A 118 5.46 5.85 10.25
C HIS A 118 6.11 5.56 8.90
N THR A 119 7.24 6.19 8.59
CA THR A 119 7.89 6.03 7.28
C THR A 119 9.32 5.54 7.42
N ALA A 120 9.68 4.56 6.60
CA ALA A 120 11.06 4.20 6.28
C ALA A 120 11.50 4.94 5.02
N THR A 121 12.67 5.57 5.07
CA THR A 121 13.35 6.10 3.88
C THR A 121 14.33 5.05 3.36
N LEU A 122 14.14 4.65 2.12
CA LEU A 122 14.85 3.56 1.44
C LEU A 122 15.56 4.11 0.19
N GLY A 123 16.49 3.35 -0.38
CA GLY A 123 17.27 3.79 -1.54
C GLY A 123 16.44 4.11 -2.78
N TRP A 124 15.20 3.64 -2.86
CA TRP A 124 14.26 3.90 -3.95
C TRP A 124 13.20 4.97 -3.64
N GLY A 125 13.11 5.46 -2.39
CA GLY A 125 12.08 6.41 -1.96
C GLY A 125 11.55 6.13 -0.56
N ARG A 126 10.26 6.33 -0.33
CA ARG A 126 9.62 6.23 0.99
C ARG A 126 8.61 5.09 1.04
N LEU A 127 8.63 4.35 2.14
CA LEU A 127 7.63 3.33 2.46
C LEU A 127 6.96 3.69 3.79
N SER A 128 5.65 3.92 3.75
CA SER A 128 4.90 4.45 4.89
C SER A 128 3.86 3.46 5.40
N PHE A 129 3.68 3.42 6.71
CA PHE A 129 2.82 2.51 7.46
C PHE A 129 1.85 3.34 8.30
N GLY A 130 0.55 3.24 8.01
CA GLY A 130 -0.48 4.03 8.67
C GLY A 130 -1.30 3.22 9.66
N PHE A 131 -1.48 3.76 10.85
CA PHE A 131 -2.33 3.22 11.92
C PHE A 131 -3.45 4.22 12.20
N THR A 132 -4.70 3.88 11.87
CA THR A 132 -5.83 4.81 11.99
C THR A 132 -6.32 4.91 13.43
N GLU A 133 -6.84 6.07 13.81
CA GLU A 133 -7.41 6.30 15.15
C GLU A 133 -8.59 5.34 15.45
N ARG A 134 -9.29 4.87 14.41
CA ARG A 134 -10.33 3.84 14.52
C ARG A 134 -9.83 2.53 15.11
N ASN A 135 -8.60 2.13 14.77
CA ASN A 135 -7.96 0.91 15.25
C ASN A 135 -6.43 1.08 15.27
N PRO A 136 -5.90 1.81 16.27
CA PRO A 136 -4.52 2.28 16.27
C PRO A 136 -3.49 1.16 16.49
N ASP A 137 -3.93 -0.03 16.92
CA ASP A 137 -3.06 -1.18 17.15
C ASP A 137 -2.83 -2.02 15.89
N CYS A 138 -3.60 -1.80 14.83
CA CYS A 138 -3.52 -2.57 13.59
C CYS A 138 -3.13 -1.68 12.41
N LEU A 139 -2.17 -2.14 11.61
CA LEU A 139 -1.77 -1.50 10.38
C LEU A 139 -2.95 -1.40 9.42
N ALA A 140 -3.33 -0.18 9.05
CA ALA A 140 -4.45 0.10 8.17
C ALA A 140 -4.03 0.22 6.70
N HIS A 141 -2.83 0.77 6.44
CA HIS A 141 -2.32 0.87 5.08
C HIS A 141 -0.79 0.87 4.98
N VAL A 142 -0.30 0.46 3.81
CA VAL A 142 1.10 0.59 3.37
C VAL A 142 1.14 1.46 2.11
N ALA A 143 1.94 2.51 2.09
CA ALA A 143 2.09 3.41 0.95
C ALA A 143 3.53 3.44 0.43
N PHE A 144 3.69 3.23 -0.87
CA PHE A 144 4.93 3.32 -1.62
C PHE A 144 4.98 4.66 -2.35
N ASP A 145 6.01 5.45 -2.04
CA ASP A 145 6.26 6.77 -2.63
C ASP A 145 7.71 6.83 -3.15
N PRO A 146 7.98 6.27 -4.34
CA PRO A 146 9.32 6.21 -4.91
C PRO A 146 9.74 7.55 -5.51
N SER A 147 11.02 7.89 -5.37
CA SER A 147 11.63 9.17 -5.81
C SER A 147 12.03 9.21 -7.28
#